data_AF-A0A1G6QF10-F1
#
_entry.id   AF-A0A1G6QF10-F1
#
_cell.length_a   1.000
_cell.length_b   1.000
_cell.length_c   1.000
_cell.angle_alpha   90.00
_cell.angle_beta   90.00
_cell.angle_gamma   90.00
#
_symmetry.space_group_name_H-M   'P 1'
#
loop_
_entity.id
_entity.type
_entity.pdbx_description
1 polymer ?
#
loop_
_entity_poly.entity_id
_entity_poly.type
_entity_poly.pdbx_seq_one_letter_code
_entity_poly.pdbx_strand_id
1 'polypeptide(L)'
;MTSEDQAGVSRADVLRGLGVTAAGVAAATLLGGSTAQAAETSTEHPNIRLINEYYAVYAEGNLNKLRRFFAQDIRWTIPGHHPLAGTKVGVEEVLAFFRALGQAGFRAEGIFLAAQGDWVVDMHRGWSTKPEGLDITWALAFRIRNRRIVEAINFPGDQHAADAYFWKTFKLTSLPGRLDRR
;
A
#
# COMPACT_ATOMS: atom_id res chain seq x y z
N MET A 1 -20.75 -43.57 -23.00
CA MET A 1 -19.35 -43.51 -23.46
C MET A 1 -18.91 -42.06 -23.32
N THR A 2 -17.96 -41.81 -22.39
CA THR A 2 -17.12 -40.60 -22.15
C THR A 2 -17.83 -39.27 -21.83
N SER A 3 -17.87 -38.83 -20.55
CA SER A 3 -16.96 -37.90 -19.82
C SER A 3 -17.13 -36.43 -20.27
N GLU A 4 -17.29 -35.40 -19.43
CA GLU A 4 -16.48 -34.96 -18.29
C GLU A 4 -17.26 -34.03 -17.34
N ASP A 5 -16.72 -33.94 -16.13
CA ASP A 5 -17.02 -33.02 -15.03
C ASP A 5 -16.30 -31.66 -15.22
N GLN A 6 -16.81 -30.57 -14.64
CA GLN A 6 -16.06 -29.62 -13.81
C GLN A 6 -16.89 -28.38 -13.42
N ALA A 7 -17.07 -28.25 -12.11
CA ALA A 7 -17.74 -27.18 -11.40
C ALA A 7 -17.00 -25.83 -11.53
N GLY A 8 -17.69 -24.83 -12.08
CA GLY A 8 -17.29 -23.43 -12.02
C GLY A 8 -17.99 -22.71 -10.87
N VAL A 9 -17.32 -22.55 -9.73
CA VAL A 9 -17.73 -21.60 -8.69
C VAL A 9 -16.60 -20.59 -8.50
N SER A 10 -16.87 -19.34 -8.89
CA SER A 10 -15.93 -18.22 -8.81
C SER A 10 -15.94 -17.63 -7.39
N ARG A 11 -14.77 -17.16 -6.92
CA ARG A 11 -14.52 -16.64 -5.56
C ARG A 11 -15.21 -15.30 -5.25
N ALA A 12 -16.16 -14.87 -6.07
CA ALA A 12 -16.89 -13.61 -5.93
C ALA A 12 -18.20 -13.72 -5.13
N ASP A 13 -18.69 -14.94 -4.87
CA ASP A 13 -20.01 -15.15 -4.26
C ASP A 13 -20.01 -15.29 -2.73
N VAL A 14 -18.85 -15.19 -2.06
CA VAL A 14 -18.73 -15.54 -0.62
C VAL A 14 -18.73 -14.34 0.35
N LEU A 15 -18.76 -13.08 -0.12
CA LEU A 15 -18.63 -11.92 0.79
C LEU A 15 -19.78 -10.90 0.74
N ARG A 16 -21.02 -11.37 0.57
CA ARG A 16 -22.21 -10.56 0.86
C ARG A 16 -23.17 -11.33 1.75
N GLY A 17 -23.11 -11.01 3.03
CA GLY A 17 -24.16 -11.38 3.98
C GLY A 17 -23.54 -11.72 5.32
N LEU A 18 -23.69 -10.80 6.28
CA LEU A 18 -24.22 -11.05 7.62
C LEU A 18 -24.04 -9.75 8.44
N GLY A 19 -25.01 -8.85 8.26
CA GLY A 19 -25.37 -7.89 9.30
C GLY A 19 -26.08 -8.64 10.41
N VAL A 20 -25.66 -8.43 11.66
CA VAL A 20 -26.25 -9.07 12.84
C VAL A 20 -27.20 -8.10 13.52
N THR A 21 -28.48 -8.46 13.57
CA THR A 21 -29.46 -7.96 14.54
C THR A 21 -29.67 -8.99 15.66
N ALA A 22 -30.10 -8.50 16.81
CA ALA A 22 -30.06 -9.12 18.12
C ALA A 22 -31.04 -10.30 18.37
N ALA A 23 -30.67 -11.06 19.42
CA ALA A 23 -31.50 -11.80 20.40
C ALA A 23 -31.98 -13.23 20.10
N GLY A 24 -31.56 -14.19 20.94
CA GLY A 24 -32.18 -15.52 21.11
C GLY A 24 -31.26 -16.54 21.82
N VAL A 25 -31.60 -16.92 23.06
CA VAL A 25 -30.84 -17.82 23.97
C VAL A 25 -31.37 -19.26 23.90
N ALA A 26 -30.49 -20.27 23.87
CA ALA A 26 -30.73 -21.60 24.46
C ALA A 26 -29.41 -22.40 24.69
N ALA A 27 -29.27 -22.97 25.90
CA ALA A 27 -28.18 -23.79 26.45
C ALA A 27 -28.16 -25.23 25.87
N ALA A 28 -27.18 -26.14 26.02
CA ALA A 28 -26.26 -26.40 27.13
C ALA A 28 -25.10 -27.38 26.72
N THR A 29 -23.90 -27.19 27.32
CA THR A 29 -22.94 -28.17 27.91
C THR A 29 -22.70 -29.56 27.28
N LEU A 30 -21.52 -30.19 27.20
CA LEU A 30 -20.17 -30.08 27.79
C LEU A 30 -19.30 -31.09 27.01
N LEU A 31 -18.01 -30.84 26.76
CA LEU A 31 -16.92 -31.82 26.90
C LEU A 31 -15.57 -31.10 26.79
N GLY A 32 -14.71 -31.38 27.76
CA GLY A 32 -13.43 -30.71 27.95
C GLY A 32 -12.43 -30.95 26.83
N GLY A 33 -11.76 -29.87 26.45
CA GLY A 33 -10.52 -29.86 25.70
C GLY A 33 -9.72 -28.68 26.19
N SER A 34 -8.98 -28.87 27.28
CA SER A 34 -7.90 -27.95 27.63
C SER A 34 -6.77 -28.19 26.64
N THR A 35 -6.84 -27.51 25.50
CA THR A 35 -5.64 -26.98 24.88
C THR A 35 -5.71 -25.49 25.12
N ALA A 36 -5.10 -25.06 26.24
CA ALA A 36 -4.46 -23.77 26.27
C ALA A 36 -3.46 -23.77 25.11
N GLN A 37 -3.96 -23.47 23.91
CA GLN A 37 -3.14 -23.16 22.77
C GLN A 37 -2.40 -21.91 23.20
N ALA A 38 -1.10 -22.06 23.39
CA ALA A 38 -0.20 -21.00 23.80
C ALA A 38 -0.60 -19.74 23.03
N ALA A 39 -1.06 -18.73 23.76
CA ALA A 39 -1.04 -17.38 23.27
C ALA A 39 0.44 -17.02 23.14
N GLU A 40 1.07 -17.44 22.03
CA GLU A 40 2.19 -16.72 21.49
C GLU A 40 1.65 -15.33 21.20
N THR A 41 1.77 -14.45 22.19
CA THR A 41 1.72 -13.01 21.97
C THR A 41 2.95 -12.69 21.16
N SER A 42 2.92 -13.02 19.86
CA SER A 42 3.87 -12.49 18.90
C SER A 42 3.73 -10.98 19.02
N THR A 43 4.65 -10.36 19.75
CA THR A 43 4.62 -8.91 19.92
C THR A 43 4.73 -8.34 18.51
N GLU A 44 3.69 -7.61 18.08
CA GLU A 44 3.66 -7.00 16.76
C GLU A 44 4.99 -6.31 16.48
N HIS A 45 5.64 -6.68 15.38
CA HIS A 45 6.96 -6.17 15.05
C HIS A 45 6.90 -4.62 15.02
N PRO A 46 7.82 -3.90 15.70
CA PRO A 46 7.70 -2.44 15.88
C PRO A 46 7.66 -1.66 14.56
N ASN A 47 8.25 -2.23 13.50
CA ASN A 47 8.21 -1.66 12.16
C ASN A 47 6.84 -1.83 11.45
N ILE A 48 6.09 -2.91 11.73
CA ILE A 48 4.71 -3.08 11.26
C ILE A 48 3.85 -1.94 11.82
N ARG A 49 3.96 -1.68 13.13
CA ARG A 49 3.25 -0.57 13.77
C ARG A 49 3.61 0.79 13.17
N LEU A 50 4.89 1.03 12.90
CA LEU A 50 5.35 2.27 12.26
C LEU A 50 4.70 2.48 10.88
N ILE A 51 4.64 1.43 10.05
CA ILE A 51 4.06 1.50 8.71
C ILE A 51 2.53 1.63 8.76
N ASN A 52 1.86 0.97 9.70
CA ASN A 52 0.42 1.16 9.94
C ASN A 52 0.10 2.60 10.37
N GLU A 53 0.85 3.17 11.30
CA GLU A 53 0.71 4.58 11.70
C GLU A 53 0.99 5.54 10.55
N TYR A 54 2.00 5.25 9.72
CA TYR A 54 2.31 6.01 8.52
C TYR A 54 1.13 6.01 7.55
N TYR A 55 0.56 4.85 7.25
CA TYR A 55 -0.60 4.73 6.34
C TYR A 55 -1.86 5.39 6.89
N ALA A 56 -2.10 5.29 8.20
CA ALA A 56 -3.22 5.99 8.85
C ALA A 56 -3.11 7.51 8.66
N VAL A 57 -1.92 8.08 8.88
CA VAL A 57 -1.68 9.52 8.66
C VAL A 57 -1.74 9.88 7.18
N TYR A 58 -1.27 9.01 6.29
CA TYR A 58 -1.34 9.22 4.84
C TYR A 58 -2.81 9.31 4.37
N ALA A 59 -3.69 8.45 4.91
CA ALA A 59 -5.11 8.44 4.60
C ALA A 59 -5.85 9.72 5.05
N GLU A 60 -5.34 10.44 6.05
CA GLU A 60 -5.88 11.76 6.45
C GLU A 60 -5.64 12.86 5.38
N GLY A 61 -4.73 12.62 4.42
CA GLY A 61 -4.40 13.59 3.37
C GLY A 61 -3.51 14.77 3.81
N ASN A 62 -3.13 14.84 5.09
CA ASN A 62 -2.22 15.87 5.59
C ASN A 62 -0.75 15.44 5.44
N LEU A 63 -0.19 15.66 4.26
CA LEU A 63 1.19 15.25 3.93
C LEU A 63 2.26 15.85 4.85
N ASN A 64 2.02 17.00 5.48
CA ASN A 64 3.00 17.58 6.42
C ASN A 64 3.19 16.72 7.67
N LYS A 65 2.16 16.01 8.11
CA LYS A 65 2.28 15.08 9.25
C LYS A 65 3.20 13.89 8.92
N LEU A 66 3.38 13.54 7.64
CA LEU A 66 4.21 12.41 7.23
C LEU A 66 5.70 12.62 7.49
N ARG A 67 6.14 13.88 7.60
CA ARG A 67 7.54 14.26 7.88
C ARG A 67 8.12 13.52 9.09
N ARG A 68 7.29 13.18 10.07
CA ARG A 68 7.71 12.47 11.30
C ARG A 68 8.06 11.00 11.09
N PHE A 69 7.72 10.40 9.94
CA PHE A 69 8.04 9.00 9.65
C PHE A 69 9.31 8.85 8.82
N PHE A 70 9.77 9.92 8.16
CA PHE A 70 10.92 9.86 7.25
C PHE A 70 12.21 10.27 7.95
N ALA A 71 13.30 9.61 7.58
CA ALA A 71 14.65 10.10 7.86
C ALA A 71 14.96 11.29 6.95
N GLN A 72 15.87 12.18 7.38
CA GLN A 72 16.23 13.34 6.56
C GLN A 72 16.86 12.94 5.21
N ASP A 73 17.58 11.83 5.21
CA ASP A 73 18.26 11.20 4.06
C ASP A 73 17.40 10.16 3.33
N ILE A 74 16.07 10.16 3.51
CA ILE A 74 15.19 9.16 2.89
C ILE A 74 15.39 9.07 1.36
N ARG A 75 15.41 7.85 0.84
CA ARG A 75 15.40 7.57 -0.60
C ARG A 75 14.12 6.83 -0.99
N TRP A 76 13.32 7.40 -1.87
CA TRP A 76 12.10 6.76 -2.38
C TRP A 76 12.23 6.48 -3.88
N THR A 77 12.31 5.21 -4.27
CA THR A 77 12.57 4.82 -5.66
C THR A 77 11.29 4.34 -6.34
N ILE A 78 10.95 4.99 -7.44
CA ILE A 78 9.83 4.61 -8.31
C ILE A 78 10.41 4.11 -9.64
N PRO A 79 10.17 2.85 -10.03
CA PRO A 79 10.68 2.29 -11.28
C PRO A 79 9.94 2.86 -12.49
N GLY A 80 10.54 2.68 -13.68
CA GLY A 80 9.90 2.97 -14.95
C GLY A 80 10.43 4.21 -15.67
N HIS A 81 9.76 4.55 -16.77
CA HIS A 81 10.13 5.63 -17.66
C HIS A 81 9.03 6.68 -17.75
N HIS A 82 8.67 7.28 -16.61
CA HIS A 82 7.62 8.29 -16.53
C HIS A 82 8.02 9.53 -15.72
N PRO A 83 7.28 10.65 -15.82
CA PRO A 83 7.67 11.92 -15.19
C PRO A 83 7.81 11.90 -13.67
N LEU A 84 7.22 10.91 -13.00
CA LEU A 84 7.34 10.71 -11.55
C LEU A 84 8.38 9.64 -11.16
N ALA A 85 8.94 8.89 -12.12
CA ALA A 85 9.90 7.83 -11.88
C ALA A 85 11.24 8.35 -11.31
N GLY A 86 12.13 7.42 -10.98
CA GLY A 86 13.44 7.68 -10.38
C GLY A 86 13.41 7.74 -8.85
N THR A 87 14.56 8.05 -8.26
CA THR A 87 14.69 8.17 -6.81
C THR A 87 14.46 9.60 -6.35
N LYS A 88 13.55 9.79 -5.39
CA LYS A 88 13.34 11.02 -4.64
C LYS A 88 14.27 11.01 -3.43
N VAL A 89 15.03 12.07 -3.25
CA VAL A 89 16.03 12.18 -2.17
C VAL A 89 15.61 13.26 -1.18
N GLY A 90 15.48 12.85 0.08
CA GLY A 90 15.05 13.72 1.16
C GLY A 90 13.54 13.93 1.22
N VAL A 91 13.10 14.46 2.36
CA VAL A 91 11.68 14.56 2.71
C VAL A 91 10.88 15.42 1.74
N GLU A 92 11.45 16.52 1.24
CA GLU A 92 10.73 17.44 0.34
C GLU A 92 10.37 16.80 -1.00
N GLU A 93 11.28 16.03 -1.60
CA GLU A 93 11.05 15.38 -2.89
C GLU A 93 10.02 14.24 -2.75
N VAL A 94 10.06 13.49 -1.65
CA VAL A 94 9.05 12.46 -1.34
C VAL A 94 7.67 13.09 -1.17
N LEU A 95 7.56 14.19 -0.43
CA LEU A 95 6.29 14.89 -0.27
C LEU A 95 5.81 15.53 -1.57
N ALA A 96 6.72 15.98 -2.45
CA ALA A 96 6.38 16.45 -3.79
C ALA A 96 5.79 15.33 -4.64
N PHE A 97 6.36 14.13 -4.57
CA PHE A 97 5.80 12.95 -5.22
C PHE A 97 4.38 12.61 -4.71
N PHE A 98 4.15 12.62 -3.40
CA PHE A 98 2.79 12.38 -2.87
C PHE A 98 1.79 13.46 -3.23
N ARG A 99 2.20 14.73 -3.30
CA ARG A 99 1.32 15.79 -3.83
C ARG A 99 0.90 15.49 -5.27
N ALA A 100 1.81 15.01 -6.10
CA ALA A 100 1.50 14.60 -7.47
C ALA A 100 0.50 13.42 -7.50
N LEU A 101 0.69 12.39 -6.67
CA LEU A 101 -0.29 11.29 -6.55
C LEU A 101 -1.67 11.78 -6.07
N GLY A 102 -1.70 12.75 -5.15
CA GLY A 102 -2.93 13.37 -4.68
C GLY A 102 -3.69 14.10 -5.80
N GLN A 103 -2.98 14.75 -6.73
CA GLN A 103 -3.58 15.37 -7.93
C GLN A 103 -4.22 14.33 -8.84
N ALA A 104 -3.60 13.14 -8.98
CA ALA A 104 -4.15 12.00 -9.71
C ALA A 104 -5.32 11.29 -8.99
N GLY A 105 -5.64 11.72 -7.76
CA GLY A 105 -6.67 11.11 -6.94
C GLY A 105 -6.37 9.65 -6.60
N PHE A 106 -5.09 9.31 -6.40
CA PHE A 106 -4.68 7.93 -6.12
C PHE A 106 -5.33 7.43 -4.82
N ARG A 107 -5.68 6.15 -4.81
CA ARG A 107 -6.31 5.40 -3.72
C ARG A 107 -5.58 4.07 -3.56
N ALA A 108 -5.61 3.53 -2.36
CA ALA A 108 -4.98 2.26 -2.05
C ALA A 108 -5.83 1.46 -1.07
N GLU A 109 -5.78 0.14 -1.21
CA GLU A 109 -6.41 -0.84 -0.32
C GLU A 109 -5.35 -1.90 0.02
N GLY A 110 -4.99 -1.98 1.30
CA GLY A 110 -3.96 -2.90 1.79
C GLY A 110 -4.40 -4.36 1.68
N ILE A 111 -3.49 -5.22 1.21
CA ILE A 111 -3.71 -6.66 1.08
C ILE A 111 -2.88 -7.44 2.10
N PHE A 112 -1.61 -7.06 2.23
CA PHE A 112 -0.65 -7.78 3.07
C PHE A 112 0.44 -6.86 3.60
N LEU A 113 0.98 -7.17 4.77
CA LEU A 113 2.09 -6.45 5.40
C LEU A 113 2.94 -7.43 6.21
N ALA A 114 4.24 -7.47 5.96
CA ALA A 114 5.18 -8.33 6.70
C ALA A 114 6.48 -7.59 7.02
N ALA A 115 7.15 -8.01 8.10
CA ALA A 115 8.40 -7.42 8.53
C ALA A 115 9.44 -8.49 8.83
N GLN A 116 10.69 -8.20 8.50
CA GLN A 116 11.84 -9.00 8.86
C GLN A 116 13.07 -8.09 9.06
N GLY A 117 13.56 -8.03 10.30
CA GLY A 117 14.64 -7.12 10.67
C GLY A 117 14.25 -5.65 10.38
N ASP A 118 15.11 -4.94 9.66
CA ASP A 118 14.88 -3.54 9.30
C ASP A 118 13.89 -3.35 8.14
N TRP A 119 13.46 -4.43 7.49
CA TRP A 119 12.59 -4.36 6.32
C TRP A 119 11.11 -4.60 6.67
N VAL A 120 10.25 -3.86 5.98
CA VAL A 120 8.81 -4.10 5.92
C VAL A 120 8.40 -4.13 4.45
N VAL A 121 7.64 -5.15 4.05
CA VAL A 121 7.05 -5.22 2.71
C VAL A 121 5.54 -5.14 2.83
N ASP A 122 4.93 -4.22 2.11
CA ASP A 122 3.49 -4.22 1.89
C ASP A 122 3.14 -4.73 0.50
N MET A 123 1.90 -5.19 0.38
CA MET A 123 1.22 -5.39 -0.88
C MET A 123 -0.16 -4.75 -0.79
N HIS A 124 -0.56 -4.01 -1.82
CA HIS A 124 -1.85 -3.31 -1.86
C HIS A 124 -2.38 -3.22 -3.29
N ARG A 125 -3.70 -3.12 -3.44
CA ARG A 125 -4.31 -2.65 -4.70
C ARG A 125 -4.24 -1.13 -4.71
N GLY A 126 -3.86 -0.52 -5.83
CA GLY A 126 -3.77 0.92 -5.97
C GLY A 126 -4.37 1.40 -7.29
N TRP A 127 -5.23 2.42 -7.22
CA TRP A 127 -5.94 2.93 -8.39
C TRP A 127 -6.04 4.47 -8.42
N SER A 128 -6.15 5.01 -9.63
CA SER A 128 -6.33 6.45 -9.88
C SER A 128 -7.79 6.83 -10.04
N THR A 129 -8.16 8.07 -9.69
CA THR A 129 -9.53 8.59 -9.90
C THR A 129 -9.59 9.89 -10.71
N LYS A 130 -8.45 10.57 -10.95
CA LYS A 130 -8.41 11.88 -11.61
C LYS A 130 -7.19 12.07 -12.54
N PRO A 131 -7.25 11.63 -13.80
CA PRO A 131 -8.28 10.79 -14.39
C PRO A 131 -8.15 9.34 -13.89
N GLU A 132 -9.24 8.59 -14.02
CA GLU A 132 -9.19 7.12 -13.95
C GLU A 132 -8.30 6.55 -15.08
N GLY A 133 -7.77 5.35 -14.89
CA GLY A 133 -6.95 4.68 -15.91
C GLY A 133 -5.81 3.79 -15.41
N LEU A 134 -5.52 3.78 -14.11
CA LEU A 134 -4.61 2.82 -13.50
C LEU A 134 -5.31 2.14 -12.32
N ASP A 135 -5.26 0.82 -12.27
CA ASP A 135 -5.76 -0.03 -11.19
C ASP A 135 -4.97 -1.34 -11.22
N ILE A 136 -3.97 -1.44 -10.35
CA ILE A 136 -3.05 -2.58 -10.32
C ILE A 136 -2.66 -2.92 -8.87
N THR A 137 -2.11 -4.11 -8.68
CA THR A 137 -1.43 -4.46 -7.42
C THR A 137 -0.06 -3.80 -7.37
N TRP A 138 0.35 -3.38 -6.19
CA TRP A 138 1.67 -2.83 -5.87
C TRP A 138 2.26 -3.61 -4.71
N ALA A 139 3.58 -3.69 -4.68
CA ALA A 139 4.32 -3.98 -3.47
C ALA A 139 5.28 -2.82 -3.19
N LEU A 140 5.45 -2.46 -1.92
CA LEU A 140 6.47 -1.50 -1.49
C LEU A 140 7.37 -2.16 -0.45
N ALA A 141 8.67 -2.00 -0.62
CA ALA A 141 9.65 -2.39 0.40
C ALA A 141 10.16 -1.15 1.12
N PHE A 142 10.00 -1.11 2.44
CA PHE A 142 10.51 -0.08 3.32
C PHE A 142 11.69 -0.61 4.12
N ARG A 143 12.77 0.17 4.19
CA ARG A 143 13.83 -0.04 5.19
C ARG A 143 13.71 1.01 6.27
N ILE A 144 13.75 0.56 7.53
CA ILE A 144 13.55 1.38 8.71
C ILE A 144 14.79 1.35 9.57
N ARG A 145 15.21 2.53 10.03
CA ARG A 145 16.33 2.72 10.97
C ARG A 145 15.94 3.82 11.94
N ASN A 146 16.23 3.65 13.23
CA ASN A 146 15.92 4.64 14.27
C ASN A 146 14.45 5.11 14.24
N ARG A 147 13.50 4.17 14.05
CA ARG A 147 12.05 4.44 13.96
C ARG A 147 11.67 5.40 12.81
N ARG A 148 12.49 5.48 11.77
CA ARG A 148 12.25 6.29 10.56
C ARG A 148 12.47 5.44 9.32
N ILE A 149 11.64 5.68 8.30
CA ILE A 149 11.83 5.12 6.96
C ILE A 149 13.02 5.84 6.33
N VAL A 150 14.06 5.08 6.01
CA VAL A 150 15.27 5.55 5.32
C VAL A 150 15.24 5.21 3.84
N GLU A 151 14.46 4.21 3.44
CA GLU A 151 14.32 3.78 2.06
C GLU A 151 12.92 3.24 1.81
N ALA A 152 12.40 3.52 0.62
CA ALA A 152 11.16 2.95 0.09
C ALA A 152 11.35 2.63 -1.40
N ILE A 153 10.89 1.47 -1.84
CA ILE A 153 11.01 1.02 -3.23
C ILE A 153 9.64 0.54 -3.70
N ASN A 154 9.13 1.10 -4.79
CA ASN A 154 7.87 0.67 -5.39
C ASN A 154 8.10 -0.48 -6.38
N PHE A 155 7.19 -1.44 -6.39
CA PHE A 155 7.12 -2.55 -7.35
C PHE A 155 5.69 -2.64 -7.89
N PRO A 156 5.39 -2.09 -9.08
CA PRO A 156 4.10 -2.29 -9.71
C PRO A 156 3.95 -3.73 -10.21
N GLY A 157 2.75 -4.29 -10.04
CA GLY A 157 2.38 -5.58 -10.65
C GLY A 157 2.30 -5.52 -12.18
N ASP A 158 2.14 -4.32 -12.75
CA ASP A 158 2.28 -4.03 -14.17
C ASP A 158 3.02 -2.70 -14.36
N GLN A 159 4.33 -2.79 -14.62
CA GLN A 159 5.18 -1.62 -14.86
C GLN A 159 4.77 -0.85 -16.12
N HIS A 160 4.33 -1.54 -17.17
CA HIS A 160 3.98 -0.91 -18.44
C HIS A 160 2.70 -0.07 -18.31
N ALA A 161 1.71 -0.59 -17.59
CA ALA A 161 0.48 0.16 -17.27
C ALA A 161 0.80 1.40 -16.42
N ALA A 162 1.66 1.26 -15.40
CA ALA A 162 2.10 2.38 -14.57
C ALA A 162 2.81 3.46 -15.41
N ASP A 163 3.77 3.07 -16.25
CA ASP A 163 4.50 3.98 -17.13
C ASP A 163 3.55 4.75 -18.07
N ALA A 164 2.65 4.03 -18.75
CA ALA A 164 1.70 4.62 -19.69
C ALA A 164 0.77 5.62 -18.99
N TYR A 165 0.23 5.27 -17.81
CA TYR A 165 -0.64 6.15 -17.04
C TYR A 165 0.10 7.42 -16.61
N PHE A 166 1.25 7.27 -15.94
CA PHE A 166 1.96 8.43 -15.41
C PHE A 166 2.51 9.36 -16.52
N TRP A 167 2.90 8.81 -17.67
CA TRP A 167 3.31 9.61 -18.83
C TRP A 167 2.14 10.43 -19.41
N LYS A 168 0.95 9.84 -19.47
CA LYS A 168 -0.24 10.53 -19.94
C LYS A 168 -0.64 11.65 -18.97
N THR A 169 -0.63 11.35 -17.68
CA THR A 169 -1.20 12.20 -16.61
C THR A 169 -0.30 13.35 -16.19
N PHE A 170 1.02 13.13 -16.10
CA PHE A 170 1.96 14.15 -15.64
C PHE A 170 2.76 14.69 -16.81
N LYS A 171 2.90 16.01 -16.91
CA LYS A 171 3.71 16.66 -17.96
C LYS A 171 5.04 17.10 -17.39
N LEU A 172 6.11 16.79 -18.11
CA LEU A 172 7.42 17.35 -17.82
C LEU A 172 7.40 18.86 -18.03
N THR A 173 8.29 19.56 -17.34
CA THR A 173 8.50 20.99 -17.57
C THR A 173 8.87 21.22 -19.03
N SER A 174 8.20 22.18 -19.67
CA SER A 174 8.49 22.59 -21.05
C SER A 174 9.94 23.07 -21.18
N LEU A 175 10.51 23.02 -22.39
CA LEU A 175 11.90 23.45 -22.61
C LEU A 175 12.17 24.88 -22.08
N PRO A 176 11.31 25.89 -22.30
CA PRO A 176 11.51 27.21 -21.70
C PRO A 176 11.54 27.18 -20.17
N GLY A 177 10.60 26.49 -19.51
CA GLY A 177 10.55 26.43 -18.05
C GLY A 177 11.69 25.63 -17.40
N ARG A 178 12.52 24.94 -18.20
CA ARG A 178 13.75 24.29 -17.71
C ARG A 178 14.93 25.26 -17.61
N LEU A 179 14.84 26.44 -18.24
CA LEU A 179 15.89 27.44 -18.23
C LEU A 179 15.84 28.32 -16.96
N ASP A 180 14.66 28.49 -16.36
CA ASP A 180 14.42 29.37 -15.20
C ASP A 180 14.95 28.81 -13.85
N ARG A 181 15.55 27.61 -13.85
CA ARG A 181 16.09 26.96 -12.65
C ARG A 181 17.63 26.97 -12.59
N ARG A 182 18.28 27.85 -13.34
CA ARG A 182 19.73 28.05 -13.28
C ARG A 182 20.10 29.21 -12.37
#